data_AF-A0AA38TYG0-F1
#
_entry.id   AF-A0AA38TYG0-F1
#
_cell.length_a   1.000
_cell.length_b   1.000
_cell.length_c   1.000
_cell.angle_alpha   90.00
_cell.angle_beta   90.00
_cell.angle_gamma   90.00
#
_symmetry.space_group_name_H-M   'P 1'
#
loop_
_entity.id
_entity.type
_entity.pdbx_description
1 polymer ?
#
loop_
_entity_poly.entity_id
_entity_poly.type
_entity_poly.pdbx_seq_one_letter_code
_entity_poly.pdbx_strand_id
1 'polypeptide(L)'
;MEEIETEVIHSWSAPRSLSTSLMYSFAQRDDTEVVDEPLYAHYLKVTGVDRPYREELLSKMESDGNKVVNNIIYGPGGKKYRYCKHIAKQRMPGLSDELMKKGKHFILIRNPLNILQSFDKVVPSSFNELGLADLVSVYSELCAAGKRPPIIDATELQEDPEATLRGLCEDLDIPFQASMLKWEAGPKSVDGIWAPWWYKSVHKSTCFGQTDKYGSPFPALLYDVLEQSLPFYNMLRSHARHKRFPKLPTPSLPVPANEKLLVWVGDEILPRDSATVSVFDSVVQGGDSVWEGLRIYRGKVFKLEEHLDRLFDSAKALAFNNVPTRDEVTSGMGPGFNLYGCTLIVLAEWKPPVYDNTRGITLVTATTRRNSPNNLDSKIHHNNLLNNILAKIEGNNANADDAIMLDKDGYVSETNATNIFMVKKGNVMTPHADYCLPGITRATVMDLVKMENLVLEERRISLSEFHTADEVWTTGTMGELSPVLKIDGRVVGDGTVGPITRRLQSSFKKLTEGLGVPIPTYQQPA
;
A
#
# COMPACT_ATOMS: atom_id res chain seq x y z
N MET A 1 -10.55 40.25 41.80
CA MET A 1 -9.87 39.39 40.82
C MET A 1 -10.90 38.38 40.39
N GLU A 2 -11.11 38.23 39.08
CA GLU A 2 -11.79 37.05 38.56
C GLU A 2 -10.82 35.88 38.67
N GLU A 3 -11.32 34.69 39.01
CA GLU A 3 -10.51 33.47 38.97
C GLU A 3 -10.34 33.08 37.49
N ILE A 4 -9.09 33.03 37.02
CA ILE A 4 -8.79 32.65 35.64
C ILE A 4 -8.94 31.14 35.54
N GLU A 5 -10.04 30.68 34.94
CA GLU A 5 -10.26 29.26 34.65
C GLU A 5 -9.11 28.75 33.78
N THR A 6 -8.36 27.78 34.32
CA THR A 6 -7.10 27.31 33.72
C THR A 6 -7.37 26.14 32.76
N GLU A 7 -7.20 26.38 31.46
CA GLU A 7 -7.35 25.38 30.41
C GLU A 7 -6.15 24.40 30.40
N VAL A 8 -6.38 23.12 30.66
CA VAL A 8 -5.30 22.11 30.69
C VAL A 8 -5.00 21.56 29.29
N ILE A 9 -3.71 21.48 28.96
CA ILE A 9 -3.16 20.88 27.72
C ILE A 9 -2.36 19.63 28.10
N HIS A 10 -2.82 18.46 27.68
CA HIS A 10 -2.15 17.17 27.92
C HIS A 10 -1.24 16.79 26.75
N SER A 11 0.05 16.67 27.02
CA SER A 11 1.05 16.15 26.08
C SER A 11 1.41 14.71 26.42
N TRP A 12 0.88 13.75 25.67
CA TRP A 12 1.16 12.33 25.86
C TRP A 12 2.35 11.88 25.02
N SER A 13 3.34 11.21 25.63
CA SER A 13 4.57 10.81 24.96
C SER A 13 5.16 9.49 25.46
N ALA A 14 6.04 8.89 24.67
CA ALA A 14 6.95 7.82 25.13
C ALA A 14 8.23 8.44 25.72
N PRO A 15 9.01 7.71 26.55
CA PRO A 15 10.29 8.20 27.04
C PRO A 15 11.22 8.59 25.89
N ARG A 16 12.04 9.65 26.09
CA ARG A 16 13.02 10.15 25.11
C ARG A 16 12.43 10.69 23.79
N SER A 17 11.10 10.86 23.68
CA SER A 17 10.41 11.41 22.49
C SER A 17 10.50 12.94 22.32
N LEU A 18 11.50 13.60 22.94
CA LEU A 18 11.66 15.07 23.02
C LEU A 18 10.59 15.82 23.83
N SER A 19 9.75 15.13 24.61
CA SER A 19 8.68 15.78 25.39
C SER A 19 9.18 16.83 26.38
N THR A 20 10.37 16.69 26.98
CA THR A 20 10.95 17.76 27.83
C THR A 20 11.33 19.00 27.03
N SER A 21 11.82 18.86 25.79
CA SER A 21 12.07 20.00 24.90
C SER A 21 10.76 20.69 24.50
N LEU A 22 9.69 19.93 24.29
CA LEU A 22 8.36 20.50 24.02
C LEU A 22 7.79 21.21 25.25
N MET A 23 8.01 20.67 26.45
CA MET A 23 7.68 21.34 27.71
C MET A 23 8.44 22.66 27.87
N TYR A 24 9.74 22.70 27.58
CA TYR A 24 10.53 23.93 27.62
C TYR A 24 10.00 24.97 26.62
N SER A 25 9.62 24.54 25.41
CA SER A 25 8.92 25.36 24.41
C SER A 25 7.61 25.97 24.94
N PHE A 26 6.72 25.16 25.53
CA PHE A 26 5.48 25.66 26.11
C PHE A 26 5.71 26.59 27.31
N ALA A 27 6.79 26.39 28.08
CA ALA A 27 7.20 27.27 29.16
C ALA A 27 7.75 28.64 28.70
N GLN A 28 7.94 28.87 27.40
CA GLN A 28 8.29 30.20 26.86
C GLN A 28 7.06 31.05 26.52
N ARG A 29 5.84 30.53 26.70
CA ARG A 29 4.60 31.28 26.47
C ARG A 29 4.26 32.14 27.68
N ASP A 30 3.86 33.38 27.45
CA ASP A 30 3.45 34.27 28.54
C ASP A 30 2.12 33.85 29.21
N ASP A 31 1.29 33.08 28.50
CA ASP A 31 -0.05 32.63 28.90
C ASP A 31 -0.11 31.24 29.56
N THR A 32 1.03 30.55 29.69
CA THR A 32 1.10 29.12 30.07
C THR A 32 1.98 28.86 31.30
N GLU A 33 1.53 27.98 32.19
CA GLU A 33 2.37 27.31 33.20
C GLU A 33 2.57 25.83 32.82
N VAL A 34 3.65 25.19 33.29
CA VAL A 34 3.97 23.80 32.90
C VAL A 34 4.17 22.89 34.12
N VAL A 35 3.77 21.63 33.99
CA VAL A 35 3.91 20.59 35.02
C VAL A 35 4.57 19.35 34.41
N ASP A 36 5.67 18.92 35.03
CA ASP A 36 6.49 17.81 34.56
C ASP A 36 6.09 16.47 35.19
N GLU A 37 5.62 15.51 34.38
CA GLU A 37 5.23 14.13 34.74
C GLU A 37 4.48 14.00 36.09
N PRO A 38 3.35 14.71 36.30
CA PRO A 38 2.68 14.78 37.60
C PRO A 38 2.22 13.41 38.12
N LEU A 39 1.95 12.45 37.23
CA LEU A 39 1.53 11.09 37.59
C LEU A 39 2.70 10.16 37.99
N TYR A 40 3.96 10.59 37.91
CA TYR A 40 5.11 9.69 38.09
C TYR A 40 5.22 9.12 39.52
N ALA A 41 4.86 9.92 40.54
CA ALA A 41 4.79 9.46 41.93
C ALA A 41 3.73 8.36 42.14
N HIS A 42 2.58 8.51 41.48
CA HIS A 42 1.53 7.49 41.50
C HIS A 42 1.99 6.20 40.80
N TYR A 43 2.63 6.32 39.64
CA TYR A 43 3.22 5.19 38.90
C TYR A 43 4.23 4.39 39.75
N LEU A 44 5.22 5.04 40.40
CA LEU A 44 6.23 4.35 41.22
C LEU A 44 5.66 3.71 42.49
N LYS A 45 4.54 4.23 42.99
CA LYS A 45 3.79 3.67 44.13
C LYS A 45 2.97 2.44 43.75
N VAL A 46 2.27 2.48 42.62
CA VAL A 46 1.40 1.38 42.14
C VAL A 46 2.22 0.23 41.56
N THR A 47 3.24 0.52 40.75
CA THR A 47 4.01 -0.51 40.04
C THR A 47 5.14 -1.13 40.87
N GLY A 48 5.57 -0.47 41.95
CA GLY A 48 6.73 -0.88 42.75
C GLY A 48 8.08 -0.79 42.01
N VAL A 49 8.10 -0.26 40.78
CA VAL A 49 9.31 -0.15 39.94
C VAL A 49 10.40 0.64 40.65
N ASP A 50 11.60 0.06 40.76
CA ASP A 50 12.74 0.71 41.39
C ASP A 50 13.42 1.75 40.48
N ARG A 51 13.85 2.86 41.09
CA ARG A 51 14.58 3.97 40.48
C ARG A 51 15.45 4.64 41.55
N PRO A 52 16.68 5.13 41.24
CA PRO A 52 17.59 5.70 42.25
C PRO A 52 17.04 6.87 43.09
N TYR A 53 16.00 7.54 42.60
CA TYR A 53 15.33 8.68 43.24
C TYR A 53 13.93 8.34 43.80
N ARG A 54 13.53 7.06 43.87
CA ARG A 54 12.17 6.62 44.20
C ARG A 54 11.65 7.19 45.52
N GLU A 55 12.40 7.03 46.61
CA GLU A 55 11.97 7.46 47.95
C GLU A 55 11.95 8.99 48.08
N GLU A 56 12.87 9.70 47.39
CA GLU A 56 12.84 11.16 47.30
C GLU A 56 11.63 11.66 46.52
N LEU A 57 11.20 10.93 45.48
CA LEU A 57 10.04 11.27 44.67
C LEU A 57 8.74 11.05 45.46
N LEU A 58 8.60 9.90 46.12
CA LEU A 58 7.43 9.54 46.93
C LEU A 58 7.28 10.38 48.21
N SER A 59 8.36 11.02 48.69
CA SER A 59 8.31 11.95 49.83
C SER A 59 8.11 13.43 49.44
N LYS A 60 8.35 13.80 48.18
CA LYS A 60 8.21 15.19 47.68
C LYS A 60 6.98 15.43 46.80
N MET A 61 6.35 14.39 46.27
CA MET A 61 5.21 14.50 45.34
C MET A 61 3.99 13.71 45.84
N GLU A 62 2.78 14.23 45.59
CA GLU A 62 1.54 13.49 45.86
C GLU A 62 1.47 12.24 44.97
N SER A 63 1.14 11.11 45.58
CA SER A 63 1.16 9.77 45.00
C SER A 63 -0.21 9.10 44.94
N ASP A 64 -1.23 9.75 45.52
CA ASP A 64 -2.64 9.51 45.20
C ASP A 64 -2.97 10.14 43.84
N GLY A 65 -3.11 9.29 42.81
CA GLY A 65 -3.33 9.74 41.43
C GLY A 65 -4.62 10.54 41.23
N ASN A 66 -5.65 10.33 42.07
CA ASN A 66 -6.90 11.08 41.97
C ASN A 66 -6.78 12.48 42.58
N LYS A 67 -5.98 12.64 43.64
CA LYS A 67 -5.57 13.98 44.09
C LYS A 67 -4.64 14.67 43.10
N VAL A 68 -3.74 13.95 42.42
CA VAL A 68 -2.92 14.53 41.35
C VAL A 68 -3.82 15.08 40.23
N VAL A 69 -4.81 14.31 39.76
CA VAL A 69 -5.76 14.76 38.75
C VAL A 69 -6.55 15.99 39.23
N ASN A 70 -7.16 15.91 40.42
CA ASN A 70 -8.07 16.97 40.88
C ASN A 70 -7.35 18.24 41.37
N ASN A 71 -6.20 18.10 42.06
CA ASN A 71 -5.58 19.20 42.81
C ASN A 71 -4.31 19.76 42.15
N ILE A 72 -3.69 19.04 41.20
CA ILE A 72 -2.45 19.47 40.52
C ILE A 72 -2.70 19.68 39.02
N ILE A 73 -3.35 18.71 38.36
CA ILE A 73 -3.69 18.84 36.93
C ILE A 73 -4.85 19.83 36.75
N TYR A 74 -5.95 19.67 37.50
CA TYR A 74 -7.12 20.56 37.48
C TYR A 74 -7.23 21.51 38.69
N GLY A 75 -6.16 21.67 39.47
CA GLY A 75 -6.13 22.62 40.59
C GLY A 75 -6.07 24.10 40.14
N PRO A 76 -6.18 25.07 41.07
CA PRO A 76 -6.05 26.50 40.76
C PRO A 76 -4.73 26.82 40.04
N GLY A 77 -4.74 27.73 39.06
CA GLY A 77 -3.57 28.12 38.26
C GLY A 77 -3.29 29.62 38.26
N GLY A 78 -2.06 30.00 37.90
CA GLY A 78 -1.62 31.40 37.77
C GLY A 78 -1.58 31.90 36.33
N LYS A 79 -2.07 31.10 35.37
CA LYS A 79 -1.95 31.29 33.92
C LYS A 79 -3.23 30.81 33.21
N LYS A 80 -3.43 31.22 31.95
CA LYS A 80 -4.59 30.79 31.17
C LYS A 80 -4.51 29.30 30.84
N TYR A 81 -3.33 28.83 30.45
CA TYR A 81 -3.09 27.43 30.09
C TYR A 81 -2.19 26.73 31.10
N ARG A 82 -2.45 25.44 31.35
CA ARG A 82 -1.53 24.54 32.05
C ARG A 82 -1.11 23.39 31.14
N TYR A 83 0.15 23.35 30.76
CA TYR A 83 0.72 22.26 29.98
C TYR A 83 1.22 21.14 30.91
N CYS A 84 0.59 19.96 30.83
CA CYS A 84 1.00 18.77 31.58
C CYS A 84 1.76 17.82 30.64
N LYS A 85 3.05 17.63 30.90
CA LYS A 85 3.89 16.62 30.24
C LYS A 85 3.62 15.24 30.86
N HIS A 86 3.17 14.28 30.04
CA HIS A 86 2.92 12.91 30.47
C HIS A 86 3.78 11.91 29.70
N ILE A 87 4.30 10.89 30.40
CA ILE A 87 4.73 9.64 29.77
C ILE A 87 3.58 8.65 29.85
N ALA A 88 3.11 8.11 28.72
CA ALA A 88 1.84 7.40 28.67
C ALA A 88 1.70 6.24 29.68
N LYS A 89 2.75 5.43 29.87
CA LYS A 89 2.79 4.33 30.87
C LYS A 89 2.60 4.76 32.33
N GLN A 90 2.66 6.06 32.65
CA GLN A 90 2.35 6.59 33.99
C GLN A 90 0.84 6.66 34.27
N ARG A 91 0.02 6.53 33.22
CA ARG A 91 -1.44 6.49 33.30
C ARG A 91 -1.91 5.11 33.78
N MET A 92 -1.80 4.85 35.08
CA MET A 92 -2.29 3.61 35.68
C MET A 92 -3.83 3.54 35.65
N PRO A 93 -4.43 2.33 35.60
CA PRO A 93 -5.86 2.14 35.80
C PRO A 93 -6.32 2.64 37.19
N GLY A 94 -7.56 3.12 37.29
CA GLY A 94 -8.13 3.65 38.55
C GLY A 94 -7.91 5.15 38.77
N LEU A 95 -7.26 5.84 37.83
CA LEU A 95 -7.29 7.30 37.71
C LEU A 95 -8.68 7.78 37.24
N SER A 96 -9.09 8.94 37.72
CA SER A 96 -10.35 9.60 37.38
C SER A 96 -10.47 9.87 35.87
N ASP A 97 -11.61 9.49 35.29
CA ASP A 97 -12.01 9.76 33.91
C ASP A 97 -11.84 11.23 33.49
N GLU A 98 -11.89 12.17 34.43
CA GLU A 98 -11.69 13.61 34.19
C GLU A 98 -10.34 13.89 33.51
N LEU A 99 -9.32 13.06 33.77
CA LEU A 99 -8.01 13.09 33.10
C LEU A 99 -8.11 12.94 31.57
N MET A 100 -9.16 12.26 31.07
CA MET A 100 -9.38 11.99 29.64
C MET A 100 -10.58 12.76 29.06
N LYS A 101 -11.55 13.12 29.91
CA LYS A 101 -12.78 13.84 29.52
C LYS A 101 -12.59 15.37 29.44
N LYS A 102 -11.76 15.95 30.29
CA LYS A 102 -11.43 17.40 30.30
C LYS A 102 -10.11 17.69 29.58
N GLY A 103 -9.82 18.99 29.41
CA GLY A 103 -8.62 19.48 28.75
C GLY A 103 -8.57 19.29 27.22
N LYS A 104 -7.52 19.83 26.63
CA LYS A 104 -7.10 19.67 25.23
C LYS A 104 -5.98 18.61 25.20
N HIS A 105 -6.02 17.63 24.30
CA HIS A 105 -5.10 16.47 24.29
C HIS A 105 -4.36 16.37 22.98
N PHE A 106 -3.05 16.10 23.01
CA PHE A 106 -2.27 15.72 21.83
C PHE A 106 -1.22 14.64 22.16
N ILE A 107 -0.68 14.01 21.11
CA ILE A 107 0.30 12.92 21.22
C ILE A 107 1.60 13.31 20.50
N LEU A 108 2.73 13.14 21.18
CA LEU A 108 4.07 13.28 20.63
C LEU A 108 4.70 11.90 20.46
N ILE A 109 4.80 11.46 19.21
CA ILE A 109 5.46 10.21 18.83
C ILE A 109 6.91 10.46 18.39
N ARG A 110 7.71 9.39 18.43
CA ARG A 110 9.06 9.35 17.85
C ARG A 110 9.36 7.92 17.43
N ASN A 111 9.99 7.75 16.27
CA ASN A 111 10.37 6.42 15.78
C ASN A 111 11.20 5.65 16.85
N PRO A 112 10.84 4.40 17.21
CA PRO A 112 11.53 3.63 18.26
C PRO A 112 13.04 3.45 17.99
N LEU A 113 13.45 3.40 16.72
CA LEU A 113 14.85 3.38 16.27
C LEU A 113 15.67 4.56 16.84
N ASN A 114 15.02 5.73 16.98
CA ASN A 114 15.60 6.96 17.51
C ASN A 114 15.44 7.11 19.03
N ILE A 115 14.65 6.24 19.68
CA ILE A 115 14.50 6.17 21.14
C ILE A 115 15.54 5.22 21.72
N LEU A 116 15.53 3.96 21.27
CA LEU A 116 16.15 2.79 21.90
C LEU A 116 17.63 2.98 22.24
N GLN A 117 18.47 3.35 21.26
CA GLN A 117 19.92 3.60 21.45
C GLN A 117 20.27 4.64 22.55
N SER A 118 19.31 5.45 22.98
CA SER A 118 19.49 6.47 24.02
C SER A 118 18.64 6.27 25.27
N PHE A 119 17.65 5.37 25.23
CA PHE A 119 16.85 4.95 26.37
C PHE A 119 17.59 3.88 27.19
N ASP A 120 18.17 2.89 26.49
CA ASP A 120 18.89 1.74 27.07
C ASP A 120 20.03 2.14 28.01
N LYS A 121 20.64 3.30 27.73
CA LYS A 121 21.73 3.91 28.51
C LYS A 121 21.28 4.50 29.86
N VAL A 122 19.99 4.43 30.20
CA VAL A 122 19.39 4.99 31.42
C VAL A 122 18.54 3.94 32.15
N VAL A 123 17.77 3.14 31.40
CA VAL A 123 16.96 2.01 31.89
C VAL A 123 17.01 0.90 30.83
N PRO A 124 17.15 -0.38 31.20
CA PRO A 124 17.13 -1.49 30.24
C PRO A 124 15.89 -1.47 29.34
N SER A 125 16.09 -1.57 28.03
CA SER A 125 15.01 -1.47 27.06
C SER A 125 14.08 -2.68 27.09
N SER A 126 12.78 -2.44 27.15
CA SER A 126 11.74 -3.43 26.87
C SER A 126 10.54 -2.75 26.23
N PHE A 127 9.69 -3.52 25.55
CA PHE A 127 8.47 -3.03 24.92
C PHE A 127 7.58 -2.24 25.91
N ASN A 128 7.38 -2.80 27.12
CA ASN A 128 6.61 -2.17 28.20
C ASN A 128 7.29 -0.90 28.76
N GLU A 129 8.62 -0.85 28.84
CA GLU A 129 9.34 0.36 29.28
C GLU A 129 9.30 1.50 28.23
N LEU A 130 9.12 1.20 26.94
CA LEU A 130 8.89 2.22 25.91
C LEU A 130 7.48 2.83 25.96
N GLY A 131 6.47 2.07 26.37
CA GLY A 131 5.09 2.55 26.54
C GLY A 131 4.40 3.03 25.26
N LEU A 132 4.75 2.46 24.10
CA LEU A 132 4.12 2.75 22.82
C LEU A 132 2.69 2.16 22.74
N ALA A 133 2.46 1.02 23.39
CA ALA A 133 1.13 0.46 23.59
C ALA A 133 0.24 1.40 24.42
N ASP A 134 0.78 2.06 25.45
CA ASP A 134 0.04 3.02 26.28
C ASP A 134 -0.36 4.27 25.48
N LEU A 135 0.48 4.72 24.53
CA LEU A 135 0.11 5.79 23.60
C LEU A 135 -1.03 5.37 22.66
N VAL A 136 -1.04 4.13 22.18
CA VAL A 136 -2.13 3.57 21.38
C VAL A 136 -3.41 3.43 22.21
N SER A 137 -3.31 3.05 23.48
CA SER A 137 -4.44 3.03 24.42
C SER A 137 -5.03 4.44 24.62
N VAL A 138 -4.18 5.43 24.93
CA VAL A 138 -4.57 6.85 25.05
C VAL A 138 -5.24 7.37 23.78
N TYR A 139 -4.66 7.10 22.60
CA TYR A 139 -5.25 7.46 21.31
C TYR A 139 -6.64 6.85 21.10
N SER A 140 -6.77 5.55 21.36
CA SER A 140 -8.00 4.79 21.13
C SER A 140 -9.14 5.25 22.03
N GLU A 141 -8.85 5.53 23.30
CA GLU A 141 -9.84 6.00 24.27
C GLU A 141 -10.32 7.43 23.96
N LEU A 142 -9.41 8.32 23.58
CA LEU A 142 -9.76 9.68 23.15
C LEU A 142 -10.60 9.65 21.86
N CYS A 143 -10.27 8.76 20.91
CA CYS A 143 -11.09 8.52 19.72
C CYS A 143 -12.49 7.97 20.06
N ALA A 144 -12.60 7.03 21.01
CA ALA A 144 -13.88 6.49 21.47
C ALA A 144 -14.73 7.57 22.18
N ALA A 145 -14.11 8.51 22.87
CA ALA A 145 -14.76 9.70 23.44
C ALA A 145 -15.11 10.79 22.39
N GLY A 146 -14.93 10.51 21.08
CA GLY A 146 -15.20 11.44 19.98
C GLY A 146 -14.13 12.52 19.79
N LYS A 147 -13.08 12.56 20.63
CA LYS A 147 -12.00 13.55 20.63
C LYS A 147 -10.74 12.98 19.99
N ARG A 148 -10.65 12.93 18.66
CA ARG A 148 -9.40 12.52 17.99
C ARG A 148 -8.27 13.50 18.34
N PRO A 149 -7.21 13.09 19.07
CA PRO A 149 -6.15 14.00 19.47
C PRO A 149 -5.20 14.27 18.28
N PRO A 150 -4.62 15.47 18.16
CA PRO A 150 -3.57 15.73 17.18
C PRO A 150 -2.34 14.89 17.49
N ILE A 151 -1.69 14.37 16.45
CA ILE A 151 -0.44 13.62 16.58
C ILE A 151 0.66 14.34 15.81
N ILE A 152 1.76 14.65 16.51
CA ILE A 152 2.97 15.22 15.93
C ILE A 152 4.15 14.27 16.11
N ASP A 153 5.03 14.21 15.12
CA ASP A 153 6.24 13.40 15.18
C ASP A 153 7.47 14.25 15.54
N ALA A 154 8.30 13.71 16.44
CA ALA A 154 9.50 14.36 16.94
C ALA A 154 10.54 14.64 15.83
N THR A 155 10.56 13.88 14.73
CA THR A 155 11.43 14.17 13.57
C THR A 155 10.94 15.40 12.82
N GLU A 156 9.64 15.53 12.56
CA GLU A 156 9.06 16.75 11.94
C GLU A 156 9.32 17.98 12.82
N LEU A 157 9.13 17.85 14.14
CA LEU A 157 9.43 18.88 15.14
C LEU A 157 10.92 19.26 15.24
N GLN A 158 11.85 18.37 14.86
CA GLN A 158 13.29 18.67 14.75
C GLN A 158 13.68 19.28 13.41
N GLU A 159 12.95 18.98 12.33
CA GLU A 159 13.23 19.50 10.99
C GLU A 159 12.64 20.88 10.73
N ASP A 160 11.41 21.13 11.18
CA ASP A 160 10.68 22.38 11.01
C ASP A 160 9.84 22.68 12.27
N PRO A 161 10.49 23.20 13.32
CA PRO A 161 9.84 23.40 14.61
C PRO A 161 8.70 24.43 14.53
N GLU A 162 8.81 25.43 13.64
CA GLU A 162 7.80 26.47 13.51
C GLU A 162 6.55 25.96 12.80
N ALA A 163 6.67 25.23 11.68
CA ALA A 163 5.48 24.66 11.03
C ALA A 163 4.77 23.63 11.94
N THR A 164 5.53 22.75 12.61
CA THR A 164 4.94 21.75 13.51
C THR A 164 4.26 22.40 14.73
N LEU A 165 4.85 23.42 15.35
CA LEU A 165 4.23 24.11 16.48
C LEU A 165 3.06 25.00 16.07
N ARG A 166 3.10 25.66 14.91
CA ARG A 166 1.95 26.40 14.38
C ARG A 166 0.75 25.48 14.13
N GLY A 167 0.99 24.32 13.49
CA GLY A 167 -0.04 23.30 13.31
C GLY A 167 -0.61 22.78 14.64
N LEU A 168 0.27 22.42 15.59
CA LEU A 168 -0.18 21.98 16.92
C LEU A 168 -1.01 23.06 17.65
N CYS A 169 -0.64 24.34 17.55
CA CYS A 169 -1.39 25.43 18.15
C CYS A 169 -2.77 25.62 17.49
N GLU A 170 -2.86 25.47 16.16
CA GLU A 170 -4.11 25.47 15.40
C GLU A 170 -5.03 24.32 15.82
N ASP A 171 -4.53 23.07 15.88
CA ASP A 171 -5.35 21.91 16.28
C ASP A 171 -5.80 21.96 17.74
N LEU A 172 -4.99 22.57 18.61
CA LEU A 172 -5.32 22.79 20.02
C LEU A 172 -6.21 24.02 20.24
N ASP A 173 -6.51 24.83 19.22
CA ASP A 173 -7.20 26.12 19.36
C ASP A 173 -6.55 27.00 20.46
N ILE A 174 -5.28 27.35 20.23
CA ILE A 174 -4.48 28.28 21.05
C ILE A 174 -3.62 29.18 20.15
N PRO A 175 -3.28 30.43 20.54
CA PRO A 175 -2.41 31.28 19.73
C PRO A 175 -0.97 30.75 19.71
N PHE A 176 -0.35 30.64 18.54
CA PHE A 176 1.09 30.34 18.42
C PHE A 176 1.93 31.54 18.89
N GLN A 177 2.97 31.29 19.68
CA GLN A 177 3.93 32.30 20.13
C GLN A 177 5.34 31.97 19.63
N ALA A 178 6.02 32.92 18.99
CA ALA A 178 7.37 32.71 18.45
C ALA A 178 8.44 32.44 19.51
N SER A 179 8.18 32.79 20.78
CA SER A 179 9.02 32.45 21.93
C SER A 179 9.18 30.94 22.11
N MET A 180 8.17 30.13 21.74
CA MET A 180 8.20 28.66 21.84
C MET A 180 9.38 28.02 21.08
N LEU A 181 9.97 28.72 20.11
CA LEU A 181 11.06 28.20 19.27
C LEU A 181 12.42 28.15 19.99
N LYS A 182 12.63 28.92 21.07
CA LYS A 182 13.94 29.08 21.72
C LYS A 182 13.84 29.25 23.23
N TRP A 183 14.74 28.61 23.97
CA TRP A 183 14.85 28.69 25.42
C TRP A 183 16.31 28.85 25.86
N GLU A 184 16.55 29.28 27.10
CA GLU A 184 17.88 29.30 27.69
C GLU A 184 18.37 27.90 28.04
N ALA A 185 19.67 27.64 27.88
CA ALA A 185 20.30 26.38 28.31
C ALA A 185 20.29 26.21 29.85
N GLY A 186 20.79 25.08 30.33
CA GLY A 186 20.83 24.73 31.76
C GLY A 186 19.49 24.24 32.33
N PRO A 187 19.46 23.84 33.62
CA PRO A 187 18.25 23.37 34.29
C PRO A 187 17.18 24.45 34.41
N LYS A 188 15.95 24.04 34.71
CA LYS A 188 14.78 24.91 34.88
C LYS A 188 14.09 24.61 36.20
N SER A 189 13.45 25.62 36.80
CA SER A 189 12.67 25.46 38.05
C SER A 189 11.46 24.53 37.93
N VAL A 190 11.05 24.23 36.70
CA VAL A 190 9.95 23.31 36.34
C VAL A 190 10.43 21.89 36.04
N ASP A 191 11.74 21.60 36.15
CA ASP A 191 12.28 20.25 36.00
C ASP A 191 11.86 19.36 37.18
N GLY A 192 11.29 18.18 36.88
CA GLY A 192 11.10 17.16 37.91
C GLY A 192 12.41 16.62 38.48
N ILE A 193 12.39 16.09 39.72
CA ILE A 193 13.61 15.74 40.46
C ILE A 193 14.51 14.69 39.77
N TRP A 194 13.98 13.95 38.79
CA TRP A 194 14.68 12.97 37.97
C TRP A 194 15.53 13.60 36.84
N ALA A 195 15.46 14.92 36.65
CA ALA A 195 16.22 15.65 35.63
C ALA A 195 17.74 15.36 35.59
N PRO A 196 18.46 15.17 36.73
CA PRO A 196 19.89 14.80 36.71
C PRO A 196 20.20 13.49 35.99
N TRP A 197 19.22 12.58 35.86
CA TRP A 197 19.36 11.32 35.12
C TRP A 197 18.97 11.49 33.65
N TRP A 198 17.85 12.15 33.36
CA TRP A 198 17.24 12.15 32.03
C TRP A 198 17.57 13.38 31.16
N TYR A 199 17.76 14.57 31.75
CA TYR A 199 17.68 15.86 31.04
C TYR A 199 19.03 16.45 30.60
N LYS A 200 20.14 15.75 30.85
CA LYS A 200 21.52 16.13 30.43
C LYS A 200 21.67 16.55 28.95
N SER A 201 20.72 16.16 28.10
CA SER A 201 20.67 16.55 26.67
C SER A 201 19.92 17.87 26.43
N VAL A 202 18.79 18.11 27.10
CA VAL A 202 17.97 19.31 26.91
C VAL A 202 18.52 20.50 27.70
N HIS A 203 19.20 20.25 28.83
CA HIS A 203 20.01 21.25 29.53
C HIS A 203 21.18 21.81 28.70
N LYS A 204 21.48 21.23 27.52
CA LYS A 204 22.47 21.73 26.57
C LYS A 204 21.88 22.37 25.31
N SER A 205 20.57 22.26 25.07
CA SER A 205 19.93 22.84 23.90
C SER A 205 19.29 24.19 24.24
N THR A 206 19.14 25.03 23.21
CA THR A 206 18.45 26.33 23.29
C THR A 206 17.28 26.43 22.31
N CYS A 207 16.96 25.33 21.62
CA CYS A 207 15.87 25.19 20.65
C CYS A 207 15.70 23.69 20.32
N PHE A 208 14.73 23.38 19.46
CA PHE A 208 14.68 22.08 18.77
C PHE A 208 15.84 22.02 17.76
N GLY A 209 16.85 21.19 18.04
CA GLY A 209 17.99 20.96 17.17
C GLY A 209 17.88 19.62 16.45
N GLN A 210 18.45 19.53 15.25
CA GLN A 210 18.69 18.23 14.60
C GLN A 210 19.70 17.41 15.41
N THR A 211 19.51 16.10 15.41
CA THR A 211 20.43 15.13 16.02
C THR A 211 21.22 14.42 14.93
N ASP A 212 22.52 14.20 15.15
CA ASP A 212 23.39 13.47 14.23
C ASP A 212 22.80 12.10 13.84
N LYS A 213 22.85 11.77 12.54
CA LYS A 213 22.35 10.49 12.04
C LYS A 213 23.35 9.36 12.33
N TYR A 214 22.87 8.35 13.05
CA TYR A 214 23.45 6.99 13.18
C TYR A 214 24.98 6.89 13.11
N GLY A 215 25.69 7.51 14.06
CA GLY A 215 27.15 7.39 14.20
C GLY A 215 27.66 5.98 14.56
N SER A 216 26.76 5.00 14.75
CA SER A 216 27.06 3.59 14.93
C SER A 216 25.88 2.72 14.44
N PRO A 217 26.11 1.45 14.06
CA PRO A 217 25.05 0.49 13.77
C PRO A 217 24.02 0.36 14.91
N PHE A 218 22.82 -0.13 14.58
CA PHE A 218 21.80 -0.42 15.58
C PHE A 218 22.19 -1.69 16.38
N PRO A 219 22.15 -1.69 17.72
CA PRO A 219 22.57 -2.86 18.51
C PRO A 219 21.69 -4.08 18.26
N ALA A 220 22.31 -5.24 18.01
CA ALA A 220 21.62 -6.50 17.73
C ALA A 220 20.57 -6.86 18.81
N LEU A 221 20.91 -6.66 20.09
CA LEU A 221 20.06 -6.95 21.25
C LEU A 221 18.78 -6.08 21.37
N LEU A 222 18.62 -5.06 20.50
CA LEU A 222 17.47 -4.16 20.53
C LEU A 222 16.51 -4.37 19.34
N TYR A 223 16.80 -5.31 18.42
CA TYR A 223 15.94 -5.57 17.26
C TYR A 223 14.57 -6.12 17.66
N ASP A 224 14.50 -7.10 18.55
CA ASP A 224 13.24 -7.69 19.03
C ASP A 224 12.30 -6.63 19.62
N VAL A 225 12.87 -5.68 20.38
CA VAL A 225 12.12 -4.57 20.99
C VAL A 225 11.72 -3.54 19.94
N LEU A 226 12.58 -3.27 18.95
CA LEU A 226 12.27 -2.39 17.81
C LEU A 226 11.13 -2.97 16.96
N GLU A 227 11.17 -4.26 16.64
CA GLU A 227 10.15 -4.97 15.86
C GLU A 227 8.80 -4.97 16.57
N GLN A 228 8.74 -5.35 17.85
CA GLN A 228 7.54 -5.26 18.67
C GLN A 228 6.97 -3.82 18.74
N SER A 229 7.84 -2.81 18.69
CA SER A 229 7.47 -1.39 18.85
C SER A 229 7.01 -0.71 17.55
N LEU A 230 7.49 -1.16 16.39
CA LEU A 230 7.24 -0.51 15.10
C LEU A 230 5.76 -0.46 14.69
N PRO A 231 4.94 -1.53 14.85
CA PRO A 231 3.52 -1.48 14.52
C PRO A 231 2.76 -0.38 15.27
N PHE A 232 2.99 -0.22 16.57
CA PHE A 232 2.34 0.79 17.41
C PHE A 232 2.76 2.22 17.01
N TYR A 233 4.05 2.43 16.73
CA TYR A 233 4.53 3.71 16.18
C TYR A 233 3.92 3.99 14.80
N ASN A 234 3.92 3.02 13.88
CA ASN A 234 3.40 3.19 12.52
C ASN A 234 1.88 3.48 12.52
N MET A 235 1.11 2.83 13.41
CA MET A 235 -0.32 3.06 13.59
C MET A 235 -0.63 4.48 14.10
N LEU A 236 0.19 5.03 15.00
CA LEU A 236 0.06 6.44 15.41
C LEU A 236 0.58 7.39 14.32
N ARG A 237 1.63 7.00 13.59
CA ARG A 237 2.26 7.84 12.55
C ARG A 237 1.36 8.06 11.34
N SER A 238 0.54 7.07 10.95
CA SER A 238 -0.47 7.23 9.87
C SER A 238 -1.60 8.20 10.21
N HIS A 239 -1.75 8.57 11.48
CA HIS A 239 -2.71 9.56 11.97
C HIS A 239 -2.07 10.93 12.27
N ALA A 240 -0.76 11.09 12.05
CA ALA A 240 -0.06 12.36 12.28
C ALA A 240 -0.29 13.39 11.16
N ARG A 241 -0.17 14.68 11.50
CA ARG A 241 -0.19 15.77 10.50
C ARG A 241 1.12 15.80 9.70
N HIS A 242 1.25 14.89 8.74
CA HIS A 242 2.40 14.80 7.85
C HIS A 242 2.74 16.15 7.21
N LYS A 243 4.04 16.48 7.13
CA LYS A 243 4.52 17.37 6.06
C LYS A 243 4.02 16.83 4.73
N ARG A 244 3.25 17.63 3.99
CA ARG A 244 2.88 17.31 2.61
C ARG A 244 4.13 17.41 1.73
N PHE A 245 4.90 16.31 1.67
CA PHE A 245 5.34 15.84 0.36
C PHE A 245 4.11 15.90 -0.57
N PRO A 246 4.25 16.37 -1.82
CA PRO A 246 3.13 16.32 -2.74
C PRO A 246 2.70 14.86 -2.84
N LYS A 247 1.50 14.53 -2.30
CA LYS A 247 0.86 13.26 -2.65
C LYS A 247 0.85 13.26 -4.18
N LEU A 248 1.51 12.27 -4.79
CA LEU A 248 1.25 11.95 -6.19
C LEU A 248 -0.28 11.86 -6.27
N PRO A 249 -0.94 12.74 -7.04
CA PRO A 249 -2.37 12.97 -6.91
C PRO A 249 -3.04 11.62 -7.13
N THR A 250 -3.85 11.18 -6.14
CA THR A 250 -4.37 9.80 -6.05
C THR A 250 -4.75 9.32 -7.44
N PRO A 251 -3.97 8.37 -8.02
CA PRO A 251 -3.93 8.22 -9.47
C PRO A 251 -5.32 7.90 -9.96
N SER A 252 -5.86 8.79 -10.80
CA SER A 252 -7.26 8.75 -11.22
C SER A 252 -7.59 7.36 -11.73
N LEU A 253 -8.34 6.58 -10.93
CA LEU A 253 -8.67 5.22 -11.31
C LEU A 253 -9.41 5.27 -12.65
N PRO A 254 -8.93 4.57 -13.70
CA PRO A 254 -9.53 4.67 -15.03
C PRO A 254 -10.96 4.11 -15.08
N VAL A 255 -11.38 3.44 -13.99
CA VAL A 255 -12.71 2.91 -13.75
C VAL A 255 -13.12 3.26 -12.31
N PRO A 256 -14.06 4.19 -12.08
CA PRO A 256 -14.55 4.52 -10.73
C PRO A 256 -15.23 3.35 -10.01
N ALA A 257 -15.83 2.40 -10.75
CA ALA A 257 -16.42 1.19 -10.18
C ALA A 257 -15.41 0.29 -9.43
N ASN A 258 -14.11 0.50 -9.64
CA ASN A 258 -13.03 -0.27 -9.03
C ASN A 258 -12.48 0.37 -7.73
N GLU A 259 -13.08 1.45 -7.23
CA GLU A 259 -12.69 2.14 -5.98
C GLU A 259 -12.66 1.19 -4.77
N LYS A 260 -13.67 0.34 -4.62
CA LYS A 260 -13.87 -0.53 -3.45
C LYS A 260 -13.50 -1.99 -3.74
N LEU A 261 -12.53 -2.21 -4.63
CA LEU A 261 -12.05 -3.55 -4.91
C LEU A 261 -11.40 -4.18 -3.68
N LEU A 262 -11.76 -5.44 -3.47
CA LEU A 262 -11.04 -6.36 -2.61
C LEU A 262 -10.11 -7.21 -3.48
N VAL A 263 -8.93 -7.50 -2.94
CA VAL A 263 -7.88 -8.31 -3.55
C VAL A 263 -7.55 -9.42 -2.56
N TRP A 264 -7.53 -10.67 -3.02
CA TRP A 264 -7.03 -11.77 -2.20
C TRP A 264 -5.52 -11.91 -2.43
N VAL A 265 -4.73 -11.99 -1.35
CA VAL A 265 -3.26 -12.06 -1.39
C VAL A 265 -2.79 -13.06 -0.33
N GLY A 266 -2.23 -14.19 -0.75
CA GLY A 266 -1.67 -15.21 0.14
C GLY A 266 -2.72 -16.03 0.90
N ASP A 267 -3.36 -15.40 1.90
CA ASP A 267 -4.47 -15.93 2.70
C ASP A 267 -5.52 -14.86 3.08
N GLU A 268 -5.19 -13.57 3.02
CA GLU A 268 -6.08 -12.46 3.39
C GLU A 268 -6.88 -11.87 2.21
N ILE A 269 -8.07 -11.32 2.51
CA ILE A 269 -8.85 -10.45 1.61
C ILE A 269 -8.65 -9.00 2.05
N LEU A 270 -7.95 -8.22 1.24
CA LEU A 270 -7.53 -6.85 1.54
C LEU A 270 -8.20 -5.82 0.62
N PRO A 271 -8.50 -4.60 1.10
CA PRO A 271 -8.80 -3.46 0.23
C PRO A 271 -7.64 -3.18 -0.73
N ARG A 272 -7.93 -2.71 -1.95
CA ARG A 272 -6.93 -2.40 -3.00
C ARG A 272 -5.70 -1.64 -2.50
N ASP A 273 -5.89 -0.61 -1.66
CA ASP A 273 -4.81 0.25 -1.16
C ASP A 273 -3.98 -0.40 -0.02
N SER A 274 -4.44 -1.51 0.54
CA SER A 274 -3.74 -2.32 1.55
C SER A 274 -3.08 -3.58 0.98
N ALA A 275 -3.42 -3.98 -0.25
CA ALA A 275 -2.93 -5.19 -0.88
C ALA A 275 -1.46 -5.04 -1.32
N THR A 276 -0.54 -5.64 -0.57
CA THR A 276 0.91 -5.53 -0.80
C THR A 276 1.60 -6.89 -0.87
N VAL A 277 2.65 -6.99 -1.69
CA VAL A 277 3.62 -8.11 -1.67
C VAL A 277 4.93 -7.65 -1.03
N SER A 278 5.72 -8.59 -0.50
CA SER A 278 7.06 -8.28 0.04
C SER A 278 7.97 -7.76 -1.07
N VAL A 279 8.78 -6.73 -0.78
CA VAL A 279 9.83 -6.29 -1.70
C VAL A 279 10.92 -7.34 -1.93
N PHE A 280 10.99 -8.35 -1.06
CA PHE A 280 11.88 -9.51 -1.16
C PHE A 280 11.19 -10.76 -1.74
N ASP A 281 9.93 -10.68 -2.16
CA ASP A 281 9.27 -11.75 -2.91
C ASP A 281 9.99 -11.94 -4.25
N SER A 282 10.12 -13.18 -4.72
CA SER A 282 10.88 -13.48 -5.94
C SER A 282 10.23 -12.84 -7.17
N VAL A 283 8.89 -12.70 -7.21
CA VAL A 283 8.20 -11.98 -8.30
C VAL A 283 8.63 -10.51 -8.40
N VAL A 284 9.04 -9.88 -7.28
CA VAL A 284 9.51 -8.49 -7.26
C VAL A 284 11.01 -8.39 -7.59
N GLN A 285 11.80 -9.40 -7.20
CA GLN A 285 13.26 -9.41 -7.42
C GLN A 285 13.68 -9.97 -8.79
N GLY A 286 12.93 -10.92 -9.35
CA GLY A 286 13.28 -11.70 -10.54
C GLY A 286 12.14 -11.96 -11.53
N GLY A 287 10.88 -11.67 -11.18
CA GLY A 287 9.74 -11.75 -12.12
C GLY A 287 9.22 -13.16 -12.40
N ASP A 288 9.53 -14.15 -11.55
CA ASP A 288 9.02 -15.51 -11.62
C ASP A 288 7.55 -15.57 -11.17
N SER A 289 6.62 -15.30 -12.09
CA SER A 289 5.19 -15.57 -11.90
C SER A 289 4.48 -15.95 -13.19
N VAL A 290 3.40 -16.71 -13.01
CA VAL A 290 2.39 -17.03 -14.03
C VAL A 290 1.03 -16.47 -13.58
N TRP A 291 0.16 -16.18 -14.54
CA TRP A 291 -1.14 -15.56 -14.26
C TRP A 291 -2.20 -16.05 -15.24
N GLU A 292 -3.47 -15.72 -15.01
CA GLU A 292 -4.53 -15.92 -15.99
C GLU A 292 -5.49 -14.74 -16.10
N GLY A 293 -6.04 -14.57 -17.30
CA GLY A 293 -6.97 -13.49 -17.64
C GLY A 293 -8.39 -14.02 -17.82
N LEU A 294 -9.11 -14.22 -16.72
CA LEU A 294 -10.51 -14.68 -16.74
C LEU A 294 -11.49 -13.56 -17.17
N ARG A 295 -12.62 -13.93 -17.77
CA ARG A 295 -13.69 -13.00 -18.18
C ARG A 295 -15.06 -13.54 -17.79
N ILE A 296 -15.88 -12.68 -17.20
CA ILE A 296 -17.23 -13.02 -16.73
C ILE A 296 -18.26 -12.45 -17.71
N TYR A 297 -19.16 -13.30 -18.22
CA TYR A 297 -20.31 -12.91 -19.04
C TYR A 297 -21.59 -13.35 -18.35
N ARG A 298 -22.50 -12.40 -18.05
CA ARG A 298 -23.79 -12.62 -17.36
C ARG A 298 -23.70 -13.55 -16.12
N GLY A 299 -22.64 -13.41 -15.32
CA GLY A 299 -22.42 -14.21 -14.10
C GLY A 299 -21.80 -15.59 -14.32
N LYS A 300 -21.28 -15.90 -15.52
CA LYS A 300 -20.52 -17.12 -15.81
C LYS A 300 -19.07 -16.77 -16.12
N VAL A 301 -18.11 -17.53 -15.59
CA VAL A 301 -16.72 -17.47 -16.03
C VAL A 301 -16.59 -18.25 -17.35
N PHE A 302 -16.20 -17.56 -18.42
CA PHE A 302 -16.01 -18.20 -19.73
C PHE A 302 -14.71 -19.01 -19.74
N LYS A 303 -14.78 -20.26 -20.22
CA LYS A 303 -13.63 -21.15 -20.41
C LYS A 303 -12.75 -21.38 -19.15
N LEU A 304 -13.38 -21.48 -17.98
CA LEU A 304 -12.67 -21.58 -16.68
C LEU A 304 -11.67 -22.75 -16.65
N GLU A 305 -12.11 -23.96 -17.01
CA GLU A 305 -11.24 -25.14 -17.00
C GLU A 305 -10.04 -24.97 -17.93
N GLU A 306 -10.25 -24.49 -19.15
CA GLU A 306 -9.16 -24.30 -20.11
C GLU A 306 -8.18 -23.18 -19.69
N HIS A 307 -8.65 -22.19 -18.94
CA HIS A 307 -7.78 -21.20 -18.28
C HIS A 307 -6.99 -21.82 -17.12
N LEU A 308 -7.63 -22.62 -16.26
CA LEU A 308 -6.96 -23.33 -15.16
C LEU A 308 -5.91 -24.32 -15.70
N ASP A 309 -6.25 -25.14 -16.70
CA ASP A 309 -5.32 -26.05 -17.40
C ASP A 309 -4.01 -25.34 -17.74
N ARG A 310 -4.11 -24.17 -18.41
CA ARG A 310 -2.96 -23.41 -18.88
C ARG A 310 -2.21 -22.69 -17.75
N LEU A 311 -2.88 -22.30 -16.68
CA LEU A 311 -2.23 -21.80 -15.45
C LEU A 311 -1.38 -22.89 -14.81
N PHE A 312 -1.93 -24.10 -14.66
CA PHE A 312 -1.24 -25.26 -14.09
C PHE A 312 -0.04 -25.71 -14.94
N ASP A 313 -0.20 -25.81 -16.27
CA ASP A 313 0.91 -26.15 -17.16
C ASP A 313 1.98 -25.06 -17.18
N SER A 314 1.62 -23.77 -17.09
CA SER A 314 2.57 -22.66 -16.98
C SER A 314 3.36 -22.72 -15.66
N ALA A 315 2.68 -22.96 -14.53
CA ALA A 315 3.32 -23.07 -13.21
C ALA A 315 4.28 -24.28 -13.17
N LYS A 316 3.85 -25.42 -13.74
CA LYS A 316 4.65 -26.64 -13.90
C LYS A 316 5.88 -26.41 -14.80
N ALA A 317 5.75 -25.62 -15.86
CA ALA A 317 6.86 -25.26 -16.73
C ALA A 317 7.92 -24.38 -16.04
N LEU A 318 7.52 -23.53 -15.08
CA LEU A 318 8.45 -22.80 -14.20
C LEU A 318 8.89 -23.61 -12.96
N ALA A 319 8.57 -24.92 -12.90
CA ALA A 319 8.87 -25.81 -11.77
C ALA A 319 8.37 -25.28 -10.40
N PHE A 320 7.23 -24.57 -10.39
CA PHE A 320 6.61 -24.10 -9.15
C PHE A 320 6.21 -25.27 -8.26
N ASN A 321 6.66 -25.24 -7.02
CA ASN A 321 6.27 -26.18 -5.98
C ASN A 321 5.16 -25.55 -5.14
N ASN A 322 4.28 -26.38 -4.56
CA ASN A 322 3.16 -25.93 -3.73
C ASN A 322 2.12 -25.08 -4.49
N VAL A 323 1.94 -25.33 -5.80
CA VAL A 323 0.80 -24.77 -6.55
C VAL A 323 -0.49 -25.33 -5.92
N PRO A 324 -1.47 -24.51 -5.52
CA PRO A 324 -2.73 -24.99 -4.94
C PRO A 324 -3.47 -25.91 -5.93
N THR A 325 -4.22 -26.92 -5.45
CA THR A 325 -4.91 -27.85 -6.36
C THR A 325 -6.13 -27.21 -7.03
N ARG A 326 -6.75 -27.89 -8.02
CA ARG A 326 -7.94 -27.34 -8.72
C ARG A 326 -9.09 -27.03 -7.77
N ASP A 327 -9.31 -27.90 -6.80
CA ASP A 327 -10.39 -27.78 -5.80
C ASP A 327 -9.96 -26.88 -4.62
N GLU A 328 -8.65 -26.82 -4.33
CA GLU A 328 -8.10 -26.18 -3.14
C GLU A 328 -7.39 -24.86 -3.46
N VAL A 329 -8.14 -23.86 -3.96
CA VAL A 329 -7.70 -22.44 -3.96
C VAL A 329 -7.74 -21.83 -2.53
N THR A 330 -7.49 -22.68 -1.51
CA THR A 330 -7.39 -22.38 -0.08
C THR A 330 -6.45 -23.38 0.63
N SER A 331 -5.12 -23.28 0.38
CA SER A 331 -3.99 -24.11 0.93
C SER A 331 -3.99 -25.61 0.54
N GLY A 332 -2.92 -26.43 0.64
CA GLY A 332 -1.51 -26.29 1.10
C GLY A 332 -0.84 -27.70 1.19
N MET A 333 0.44 -27.97 1.47
CA MET A 333 1.66 -27.20 1.79
C MET A 333 2.94 -28.04 1.44
N GLY A 334 4.06 -27.40 1.07
CA GLY A 334 5.44 -27.95 1.21
C GLY A 334 5.99 -28.85 0.07
N PRO A 335 7.30 -28.76 -0.24
CA PRO A 335 8.24 -29.63 0.48
C PRO A 335 9.68 -29.13 0.75
N GLY A 336 10.08 -27.92 0.30
CA GLY A 336 11.51 -27.55 0.18
C GLY A 336 11.94 -26.21 0.79
N PHE A 337 12.22 -25.22 -0.08
CA PHE A 337 12.90 -23.96 0.28
C PHE A 337 12.10 -22.69 -0.02
N ASN A 338 10.78 -22.80 -0.14
CA ASN A 338 9.90 -21.65 -0.01
C ASN A 338 9.40 -21.60 1.45
N LEU A 339 9.70 -20.52 2.16
CA LEU A 339 9.41 -20.37 3.60
C LEU A 339 7.92 -20.16 3.91
N TYR A 340 7.12 -19.70 2.94
CA TYR A 340 5.72 -19.28 3.17
C TYR A 340 4.71 -19.79 2.13
N GLY A 341 5.13 -20.14 0.91
CA GLY A 341 4.26 -20.64 -0.17
C GLY A 341 4.33 -19.79 -1.44
N CYS A 342 3.66 -20.23 -2.51
CA CYS A 342 3.51 -19.40 -3.71
C CYS A 342 2.43 -18.34 -3.43
N THR A 343 2.79 -17.05 -3.52
CA THR A 343 1.87 -15.92 -3.35
C THR A 343 0.89 -15.85 -4.52
N LEU A 344 -0.22 -16.60 -4.45
CA LEU A 344 -1.34 -16.42 -5.36
C LEU A 344 -2.04 -15.08 -5.05
N ILE A 345 -2.47 -14.37 -6.10
CA ILE A 345 -3.16 -13.09 -6.02
C ILE A 345 -4.40 -13.13 -6.90
N VAL A 346 -5.57 -12.77 -6.37
CA VAL A 346 -6.84 -12.74 -7.11
C VAL A 346 -7.43 -11.33 -7.12
N LEU A 347 -7.59 -10.76 -8.32
CA LEU A 347 -8.09 -9.41 -8.55
C LEU A 347 -9.32 -9.42 -9.48
N ALA A 348 -10.51 -9.27 -8.92
CA ALA A 348 -11.78 -9.29 -9.66
C ALA A 348 -12.16 -7.89 -10.21
N GLU A 349 -11.39 -7.38 -11.17
CA GLU A 349 -11.51 -6.01 -11.68
C GLU A 349 -12.55 -5.85 -12.82
N TRP A 350 -13.43 -4.84 -12.77
CA TRP A 350 -14.31 -4.50 -13.90
C TRP A 350 -13.53 -3.72 -14.97
N LYS A 351 -13.67 -4.14 -16.24
CA LYS A 351 -13.09 -3.46 -17.41
C LYS A 351 -14.03 -3.49 -18.62
N PRO A 352 -14.17 -2.39 -19.38
CA PRO A 352 -14.77 -2.44 -20.71
C PRO A 352 -13.93 -3.34 -21.65
N PRO A 353 -14.43 -3.68 -22.85
CA PRO A 353 -13.58 -4.22 -23.90
C PRO A 353 -12.38 -3.29 -24.16
N VAL A 354 -11.20 -3.86 -24.40
CA VAL A 354 -9.96 -3.08 -24.59
C VAL A 354 -9.92 -2.33 -25.92
N TYR A 355 -10.61 -2.86 -26.95
CA TYR A 355 -10.65 -2.31 -28.30
C TYR A 355 -12.09 -2.06 -28.77
N ASP A 356 -12.27 -1.11 -29.70
CA ASP A 356 -13.57 -0.88 -30.33
C ASP A 356 -13.83 -1.94 -31.41
N ASN A 357 -14.48 -3.03 -31.00
CA ASN A 357 -14.85 -4.13 -31.90
C ASN A 357 -15.89 -3.74 -32.98
N THR A 358 -16.42 -2.50 -32.97
CA THR A 358 -17.37 -1.99 -33.99
C THR A 358 -16.69 -1.13 -35.05
N ARG A 359 -15.68 -0.33 -34.65
CA ARG A 359 -14.90 0.55 -35.55
C ARG A 359 -13.58 -0.06 -36.01
N GLY A 360 -13.07 -1.06 -35.31
CA GLY A 360 -11.77 -1.68 -35.59
C GLY A 360 -10.57 -0.81 -35.20
N ILE A 361 -9.38 -1.37 -35.40
CA ILE A 361 -8.10 -0.86 -34.93
C ILE A 361 -7.06 -0.73 -36.06
N THR A 362 -6.03 0.08 -35.82
CA THR A 362 -4.83 0.23 -36.64
C THR A 362 -3.63 -0.44 -35.98
N LEU A 363 -2.87 -1.22 -36.76
CA LEU A 363 -1.63 -1.86 -36.31
C LEU A 363 -0.38 -1.28 -36.98
N VAL A 364 0.75 -1.41 -36.30
CA VAL A 364 2.11 -1.21 -36.85
C VAL A 364 2.97 -2.45 -36.58
N THR A 365 3.96 -2.73 -37.40
CA THR A 365 4.93 -3.80 -37.14
C THR A 365 6.05 -3.29 -36.25
N ALA A 366 6.24 -3.93 -35.09
CA ALA A 366 7.33 -3.63 -34.18
C ALA A 366 8.70 -4.06 -34.74
N THR A 367 9.75 -3.30 -34.41
CA THR A 367 11.14 -3.74 -34.56
C THR A 367 11.51 -4.77 -33.50
N THR A 368 10.89 -4.70 -32.32
CA THR A 368 10.97 -5.74 -31.28
C THR A 368 10.45 -7.08 -31.83
N ARG A 369 11.27 -8.14 -31.75
CA ARG A 369 10.91 -9.51 -32.16
C ARG A 369 10.30 -10.25 -30.98
N ARG A 370 9.41 -11.22 -31.25
CA ARG A 370 8.79 -12.02 -30.20
C ARG A 370 9.79 -13.04 -29.63
N ASN A 371 9.70 -13.31 -28.33
CA ASN A 371 10.58 -14.26 -27.65
C ASN A 371 10.59 -15.64 -28.33
N SER A 372 11.77 -16.25 -28.41
CA SER A 372 11.91 -17.65 -28.82
C SER A 372 11.73 -18.58 -27.63
N PRO A 373 11.22 -19.82 -27.83
CA PRO A 373 11.33 -20.91 -26.86
C PRO A 373 12.76 -21.15 -26.34
N ASN A 374 13.79 -20.76 -27.11
CA ASN A 374 15.20 -20.81 -26.70
C ASN A 374 15.59 -19.77 -25.62
N ASN A 375 14.70 -18.84 -25.28
CA ASN A 375 14.98 -17.75 -24.33
C ASN A 375 13.89 -17.64 -23.26
N LEU A 376 12.61 -17.62 -23.67
CA LEU A 376 11.45 -17.56 -22.81
C LEU A 376 10.23 -17.97 -23.65
N ASP A 377 9.75 -19.20 -23.51
CA ASP A 377 8.67 -19.72 -24.37
C ASP A 377 7.35 -18.99 -24.09
N SER A 378 6.84 -18.30 -25.11
CA SER A 378 5.54 -17.62 -25.15
C SER A 378 4.33 -18.50 -24.81
N LYS A 379 4.47 -19.83 -24.76
CA LYS A 379 3.45 -20.77 -24.28
C LYS A 379 3.22 -20.68 -22.76
N ILE A 380 4.22 -20.22 -22.00
CA ILE A 380 4.11 -19.98 -20.55
C ILE A 380 3.43 -18.63 -20.35
N HIS A 381 2.27 -18.61 -19.67
CA HIS A 381 1.52 -17.37 -19.46
C HIS A 381 2.07 -16.56 -18.27
N HIS A 382 3.22 -15.91 -18.50
CA HIS A 382 4.06 -15.27 -17.49
C HIS A 382 3.87 -13.75 -17.37
N ASN A 383 4.35 -13.15 -16.27
CA ASN A 383 4.34 -11.68 -16.09
C ASN A 383 5.56 -10.95 -16.70
N ASN A 384 6.54 -11.68 -17.27
CA ASN A 384 7.75 -11.14 -17.93
C ASN A 384 7.44 -10.47 -19.29
N LEU A 385 6.62 -9.43 -19.26
CA LEU A 385 6.01 -8.78 -20.42
C LEU A 385 6.86 -7.64 -21.01
N LEU A 386 8.11 -7.43 -20.59
CA LEU A 386 8.94 -6.33 -21.10
C LEU A 386 9.12 -6.39 -22.64
N ASN A 387 9.25 -7.58 -23.21
CA ASN A 387 9.27 -7.83 -24.66
C ASN A 387 8.01 -7.26 -25.36
N ASN A 388 6.84 -7.52 -24.78
CA ASN A 388 5.55 -7.05 -25.27
C ASN A 388 5.35 -5.54 -25.03
N ILE A 389 5.79 -5.02 -23.87
CA ILE A 389 5.69 -3.60 -23.50
C ILE A 389 6.55 -2.73 -24.44
N LEU A 390 7.74 -3.18 -24.83
CA LEU A 390 8.57 -2.48 -25.81
C LEU A 390 7.86 -2.37 -27.18
N ALA A 391 7.29 -3.46 -27.69
CA ALA A 391 6.48 -3.42 -28.90
C ALA A 391 5.24 -2.50 -28.76
N LYS A 392 4.58 -2.48 -27.59
CA LYS A 392 3.46 -1.55 -27.34
C LYS A 392 3.91 -0.07 -27.27
N ILE A 393 5.12 0.21 -26.79
CA ILE A 393 5.72 1.55 -26.84
C ILE A 393 5.98 1.97 -28.30
N GLU A 394 6.49 1.07 -29.14
CA GLU A 394 6.61 1.30 -30.60
C GLU A 394 5.24 1.60 -31.23
N GLY A 395 4.20 0.81 -30.89
CA GLY A 395 2.82 1.03 -31.32
C GLY A 395 2.27 2.40 -30.93
N ASN A 396 2.42 2.78 -29.66
CA ASN A 396 1.98 4.08 -29.15
C ASN A 396 2.71 5.24 -29.86
N ASN A 397 4.03 5.13 -30.07
CA ASN A 397 4.83 6.15 -30.77
C ASN A 397 4.44 6.29 -32.25
N ALA A 398 3.96 5.21 -32.88
CA ALA A 398 3.41 5.22 -34.23
C ALA A 398 1.95 5.73 -34.31
N ASN A 399 1.31 6.01 -33.17
CA ASN A 399 -0.14 6.28 -33.05
C ASN A 399 -1.00 5.11 -33.56
N ALA A 400 -0.57 3.87 -33.27
CA ALA A 400 -1.30 2.63 -33.53
C ALA A 400 -1.88 2.03 -32.24
N ASP A 401 -3.00 1.32 -32.38
CA ASP A 401 -3.74 0.74 -31.25
C ASP A 401 -3.03 -0.48 -30.65
N ASP A 402 -2.33 -1.26 -31.47
CA ASP A 402 -1.47 -2.38 -31.06
C ASP A 402 -0.32 -2.59 -32.06
N ALA A 403 0.68 -3.37 -31.70
CA ALA A 403 1.83 -3.66 -32.57
C ALA A 403 1.96 -5.16 -32.91
N ILE A 404 2.14 -5.48 -34.20
CA ILE A 404 2.46 -6.82 -34.70
C ILE A 404 3.90 -7.16 -34.36
N MET A 405 4.12 -8.33 -33.78
CA MET A 405 5.43 -8.89 -33.46
C MET A 405 5.77 -10.05 -34.40
N LEU A 406 6.97 -10.01 -34.96
CA LEU A 406 7.49 -11.06 -35.84
C LEU A 406 8.33 -12.08 -35.06
N ASP A 407 8.35 -13.32 -35.54
CA ASP A 407 9.27 -14.36 -35.08
C ASP A 407 10.73 -14.10 -35.54
N LYS A 408 11.64 -14.97 -35.12
CA LYS A 408 13.08 -14.85 -35.45
C LYS A 408 13.41 -14.95 -36.95
N ASP A 409 12.52 -15.50 -37.77
CA ASP A 409 12.72 -15.70 -39.21
C ASP A 409 11.97 -14.63 -40.05
N GLY A 410 11.20 -13.75 -39.40
CA GLY A 410 10.47 -12.64 -40.04
C GLY A 410 9.01 -12.94 -40.40
N TYR A 411 8.43 -14.05 -39.93
CA TYR A 411 7.00 -14.32 -40.10
C TYR A 411 6.20 -13.70 -38.94
N VAL A 412 4.92 -13.41 -39.18
CA VAL A 412 4.02 -12.87 -38.13
C VAL A 412 3.78 -13.94 -37.07
N SER A 413 3.84 -13.56 -35.79
CA SER A 413 3.61 -14.47 -34.65
C SER A 413 2.32 -14.12 -33.90
N GLU A 414 2.26 -12.91 -33.32
CA GLU A 414 1.08 -12.34 -32.64
C GLU A 414 1.23 -10.81 -32.59
N THR A 415 0.30 -10.11 -31.96
CA THR A 415 0.54 -8.73 -31.51
C THR A 415 1.13 -8.73 -30.09
N ASN A 416 1.55 -7.57 -29.58
CA ASN A 416 2.03 -7.46 -28.21
C ASN A 416 1.00 -7.86 -27.13
N ALA A 417 -0.30 -7.99 -27.42
CA ALA A 417 -1.31 -8.37 -26.43
C ALA A 417 -2.27 -9.51 -26.86
N THR A 418 -2.36 -9.82 -28.16
CA THR A 418 -3.41 -10.69 -28.71
C THR A 418 -2.93 -11.50 -29.92
N ASN A 419 -3.45 -12.72 -30.12
CA ASN A 419 -3.19 -13.50 -31.32
C ASN A 419 -3.85 -12.85 -32.55
N ILE A 420 -3.41 -13.20 -33.77
CA ILE A 420 -3.85 -12.53 -35.01
C ILE A 420 -4.30 -13.53 -36.10
N PHE A 421 -5.32 -13.14 -36.86
CA PHE A 421 -5.93 -13.91 -37.95
C PHE A 421 -6.10 -13.03 -39.20
N MET A 422 -6.10 -13.65 -40.38
CA MET A 422 -6.43 -13.00 -41.65
C MET A 422 -7.42 -13.84 -42.47
N VAL A 423 -8.11 -13.18 -43.40
CA VAL A 423 -8.86 -13.81 -44.49
C VAL A 423 -8.14 -13.56 -45.81
N LYS A 424 -8.06 -14.59 -46.65
CA LYS A 424 -7.79 -14.41 -48.08
C LYS A 424 -8.63 -15.34 -48.94
N LYS A 425 -9.35 -14.78 -49.93
CA LYS A 425 -10.26 -15.49 -50.85
C LYS A 425 -11.31 -16.35 -50.13
N GLY A 426 -11.75 -15.92 -48.95
CA GLY A 426 -12.73 -16.62 -48.10
C GLY A 426 -12.15 -17.67 -47.14
N ASN A 427 -10.86 -18.02 -47.26
CA ASN A 427 -10.18 -18.88 -46.30
C ASN A 427 -9.69 -18.04 -45.11
N VAL A 428 -9.74 -18.60 -43.90
CA VAL A 428 -9.22 -18.00 -42.66
C VAL A 428 -7.85 -18.63 -42.33
N MET A 429 -6.86 -17.80 -42.02
CA MET A 429 -5.52 -18.28 -41.64
C MET A 429 -5.00 -17.58 -40.37
N THR A 430 -4.17 -18.29 -39.59
CA THR A 430 -3.47 -17.77 -38.41
C THR A 430 -2.04 -18.31 -38.33
N PRO A 431 -1.06 -17.56 -37.77
CA PRO A 431 0.26 -18.08 -37.43
C PRO A 431 0.20 -19.36 -36.57
N HIS A 432 1.15 -20.28 -36.74
CA HIS A 432 1.38 -21.37 -35.79
C HIS A 432 1.70 -20.85 -34.39
N ALA A 433 1.35 -21.62 -33.35
CA ALA A 433 1.66 -21.33 -31.94
C ALA A 433 3.14 -21.59 -31.55
N ASP A 434 4.08 -21.36 -32.48
CA ASP A 434 5.51 -21.61 -32.30
C ASP A 434 6.16 -20.57 -31.38
N TYR A 435 5.85 -19.29 -31.63
CA TYR A 435 6.42 -18.09 -30.97
C TYR A 435 5.38 -17.25 -30.21
N CYS A 436 4.10 -17.60 -30.27
CA CYS A 436 2.99 -16.90 -29.62
C CYS A 436 2.31 -17.75 -28.55
N LEU A 437 1.51 -17.11 -27.68
CA LEU A 437 0.71 -17.82 -26.69
C LEU A 437 -0.42 -18.59 -27.39
N PRO A 438 -0.64 -19.89 -27.11
CA PRO A 438 -1.83 -20.60 -27.55
C PRO A 438 -3.05 -20.05 -26.80
N GLY A 439 -3.70 -19.05 -27.39
CA GLY A 439 -4.85 -18.37 -26.80
C GLY A 439 -6.09 -19.27 -26.74
N ILE A 440 -6.74 -19.30 -25.58
CA ILE A 440 -8.03 -19.99 -25.41
C ILE A 440 -9.11 -19.33 -26.28
N THR A 441 -9.04 -18.00 -26.46
CA THR A 441 -9.86 -17.26 -27.43
C THR A 441 -9.51 -17.64 -28.87
N ARG A 442 -8.23 -17.77 -29.23
CA ARG A 442 -7.76 -18.25 -30.56
C ARG A 442 -8.32 -19.64 -30.86
N ALA A 443 -8.20 -20.60 -29.94
CA ALA A 443 -8.77 -21.94 -30.10
C ALA A 443 -10.30 -21.91 -30.26
N THR A 444 -10.99 -21.12 -29.44
CA THR A 444 -12.44 -20.91 -29.55
C THR A 444 -12.85 -20.33 -30.90
N VAL A 445 -12.11 -19.35 -31.43
CA VAL A 445 -12.33 -18.76 -32.76
C VAL A 445 -12.07 -19.79 -33.86
N MET A 446 -11.01 -20.60 -33.75
CA MET A 446 -10.72 -21.67 -34.71
C MET A 446 -11.85 -22.72 -34.78
N ASP A 447 -12.47 -23.06 -33.66
CA ASP A 447 -13.62 -23.96 -33.64
C ASP A 447 -14.88 -23.31 -34.21
N LEU A 448 -15.12 -22.02 -33.95
CA LEU A 448 -16.19 -21.25 -34.59
C LEU A 448 -16.02 -21.17 -36.11
N VAL A 449 -14.80 -20.98 -36.62
CA VAL A 449 -14.49 -21.00 -38.07
C VAL A 449 -14.92 -22.34 -38.70
N LYS A 450 -14.60 -23.47 -38.05
CA LYS A 450 -15.05 -24.81 -38.50
C LYS A 450 -16.57 -24.95 -38.43
N MET A 451 -17.21 -24.53 -37.34
CA MET A 451 -18.68 -24.60 -37.16
C MET A 451 -19.44 -23.75 -38.18
N GLU A 452 -18.89 -22.61 -38.58
CA GLU A 452 -19.44 -21.74 -39.64
C GLU A 452 -19.16 -22.27 -41.06
N ASN A 453 -18.56 -23.46 -41.19
CA ASN A 453 -18.18 -24.12 -42.45
C ASN A 453 -17.21 -23.28 -43.30
N LEU A 454 -16.27 -22.61 -42.65
CA LEU A 454 -15.17 -21.87 -43.29
C LEU A 454 -13.88 -22.70 -43.27
N VAL A 455 -13.02 -22.50 -44.28
CA VAL A 455 -11.69 -23.12 -44.33
C VAL A 455 -10.79 -22.45 -43.30
N LEU A 456 -10.11 -23.24 -42.48
CA LEU A 456 -9.11 -22.80 -41.51
C LEU A 456 -7.73 -23.38 -41.87
N GLU A 457 -6.70 -22.54 -41.87
CA GLU A 457 -5.30 -22.94 -42.05
C GLU A 457 -4.41 -22.35 -40.93
N GLU A 458 -3.77 -23.20 -40.14
CA GLU A 458 -2.65 -22.79 -39.28
C GLU A 458 -1.35 -22.97 -40.06
N ARG A 459 -0.62 -21.88 -40.32
CA ARG A 459 0.66 -21.93 -41.04
C ARG A 459 1.58 -20.76 -40.69
N ARG A 460 2.81 -20.76 -41.22
CA ARG A 460 3.63 -19.54 -41.27
C ARG A 460 3.01 -18.54 -42.26
N ILE A 461 2.92 -17.27 -41.87
CA ILE A 461 2.32 -16.19 -42.67
C ILE A 461 3.30 -15.00 -42.67
N SER A 462 3.63 -14.49 -43.85
CA SER A 462 4.52 -13.33 -44.02
C SER A 462 3.77 -12.02 -43.79
N LEU A 463 4.49 -10.97 -43.40
CA LEU A 463 3.89 -9.64 -43.22
C LEU A 463 3.21 -9.11 -44.50
N SER A 464 3.78 -9.42 -45.66
CA SER A 464 3.23 -9.07 -46.98
C SER A 464 1.85 -9.68 -47.27
N GLU A 465 1.54 -10.83 -46.68
CA GLU A 465 0.21 -11.46 -46.78
C GLU A 465 -0.81 -10.76 -45.90
N PHE A 466 -0.42 -10.34 -44.68
CA PHE A 466 -1.27 -9.48 -43.84
C PHE A 466 -1.51 -8.11 -44.47
N HIS A 467 -0.49 -7.50 -45.09
CA HIS A 467 -0.61 -6.26 -45.87
C HIS A 467 -1.51 -6.38 -47.11
N THR A 468 -1.82 -7.60 -47.55
CA THR A 468 -2.66 -7.86 -48.73
C THR A 468 -3.88 -8.74 -48.40
N ALA A 469 -4.25 -8.85 -47.13
CA ALA A 469 -5.41 -9.60 -46.66
C ALA A 469 -6.74 -8.94 -47.09
N ASP A 470 -7.80 -9.76 -47.20
CA ASP A 470 -9.16 -9.27 -47.47
C ASP A 470 -9.86 -8.82 -46.18
N GLU A 471 -9.61 -9.50 -45.06
CA GLU A 471 -9.99 -9.11 -43.71
C GLU A 471 -8.86 -9.48 -42.73
N VAL A 472 -8.73 -8.79 -41.60
CA VAL A 472 -7.81 -9.13 -40.50
C VAL A 472 -8.51 -8.86 -39.16
N TRP A 473 -8.26 -9.66 -38.14
CA TRP A 473 -8.63 -9.35 -36.75
C TRP A 473 -7.59 -9.86 -35.75
N THR A 474 -7.57 -9.26 -34.56
CA THR A 474 -6.85 -9.80 -33.40
C THR A 474 -7.81 -10.43 -32.40
N THR A 475 -7.33 -11.31 -31.53
CA THR A 475 -8.17 -12.02 -30.55
C THR A 475 -7.44 -12.38 -29.26
N GLY A 476 -8.15 -12.23 -28.14
CA GLY A 476 -7.70 -12.52 -26.77
C GLY A 476 -8.78 -12.12 -25.77
N THR A 477 -8.71 -12.64 -24.54
CA THR A 477 -9.85 -12.65 -23.60
C THR A 477 -10.44 -11.29 -23.23
N MET A 478 -9.66 -10.19 -23.34
CA MET A 478 -10.11 -8.82 -23.05
C MET A 478 -10.44 -7.97 -24.31
N GLY A 479 -10.06 -8.45 -25.50
CA GLY A 479 -10.38 -7.84 -26.80
C GLY A 479 -11.48 -8.57 -27.58
N GLU A 480 -11.78 -9.83 -27.24
CA GLU A 480 -12.71 -10.71 -27.96
C GLU A 480 -12.24 -10.97 -29.40
N LEU A 481 -12.86 -10.35 -30.42
CA LEU A 481 -12.41 -10.34 -31.81
C LEU A 481 -12.41 -8.89 -32.32
N SER A 482 -11.23 -8.29 -32.42
CA SER A 482 -11.04 -6.87 -32.75
C SER A 482 -10.62 -6.70 -34.22
N PRO A 483 -11.46 -6.13 -35.09
CA PRO A 483 -11.15 -6.00 -36.51
C PRO A 483 -9.98 -5.06 -36.76
N VAL A 484 -9.09 -5.41 -37.70
CA VAL A 484 -7.95 -4.56 -38.09
C VAL A 484 -8.23 -3.96 -39.46
N LEU A 485 -8.30 -2.64 -39.53
CA LEU A 485 -8.60 -1.92 -40.78
C LEU A 485 -7.36 -1.41 -41.51
N LYS A 486 -6.22 -1.36 -40.81
CA LYS A 486 -4.99 -0.74 -41.30
C LYS A 486 -3.75 -1.36 -40.66
N ILE A 487 -2.72 -1.63 -41.46
CA ILE A 487 -1.43 -2.19 -41.02
C ILE A 487 -0.29 -1.43 -41.71
N ASP A 488 0.67 -0.90 -40.95
CA ASP A 488 1.86 -0.20 -41.49
C ASP A 488 1.51 0.90 -42.52
N GLY A 489 0.45 1.67 -42.26
CA GLY A 489 -0.05 2.70 -43.16
C GLY A 489 -0.99 2.21 -44.28
N ARG A 490 -1.00 0.90 -44.58
CA ARG A 490 -1.79 0.28 -45.66
C ARG A 490 -3.19 -0.10 -45.16
N VAL A 491 -4.21 0.11 -45.97
CA VAL A 491 -5.59 -0.31 -45.69
C VAL A 491 -5.73 -1.81 -45.90
N VAL A 492 -6.44 -2.50 -45.00
CA VAL A 492 -6.82 -3.92 -45.13
C VAL A 492 -8.17 -3.99 -45.85
N GLY A 493 -8.29 -4.86 -46.85
CA GLY A 493 -9.52 -4.99 -47.65
C GLY A 493 -9.96 -3.65 -48.27
N ASP A 494 -11.19 -3.22 -47.97
CA ASP A 494 -11.74 -1.90 -48.34
C ASP A 494 -11.66 -0.85 -47.21
N GLY A 495 -11.04 -1.20 -46.08
CA GLY A 495 -10.99 -0.35 -44.88
C GLY A 495 -12.23 -0.44 -44.01
N THR A 496 -13.09 -1.44 -44.18
CA THR A 496 -14.25 -1.71 -43.33
C THR A 496 -14.16 -3.09 -42.66
N VAL A 497 -14.95 -3.31 -41.60
CA VAL A 497 -15.03 -4.63 -40.96
C VAL A 497 -15.75 -5.60 -41.92
N GLY A 498 -15.03 -6.63 -42.39
CA GLY A 498 -15.54 -7.56 -43.39
C GLY A 498 -16.58 -8.57 -42.89
N PRO A 499 -17.26 -9.28 -43.82
CA PRO A 499 -18.38 -10.16 -43.50
C PRO A 499 -18.00 -11.40 -42.67
N ILE A 500 -16.82 -11.99 -42.86
CA ILE A 500 -16.39 -13.16 -42.07
C ILE A 500 -16.12 -12.73 -40.63
N THR A 501 -15.44 -11.61 -40.42
CA THR A 501 -15.15 -11.05 -39.10
C THR A 501 -16.45 -10.76 -38.34
N ARG A 502 -17.44 -10.10 -38.96
CA ARG A 502 -18.75 -9.84 -38.34
C ARG A 502 -19.53 -11.11 -38.02
N ARG A 503 -19.45 -12.14 -38.87
CA ARG A 503 -20.07 -13.45 -38.65
C ARG A 503 -19.46 -14.14 -37.42
N LEU A 504 -18.14 -14.18 -37.33
CA LEU A 504 -17.41 -14.78 -36.20
C LEU A 504 -17.63 -14.00 -34.90
N GLN A 505 -17.62 -12.65 -34.93
CA GLN A 505 -18.01 -11.82 -33.77
C GLN A 505 -19.43 -12.15 -33.29
N SER A 506 -20.39 -12.29 -34.21
CA SER A 506 -21.78 -12.60 -33.89
C SER A 506 -21.95 -13.97 -33.24
N SER A 507 -21.19 -14.97 -33.69
CA SER A 507 -21.25 -16.34 -33.14
C SER A 507 -20.41 -16.51 -31.87
N PHE A 508 -19.30 -15.80 -31.74
CA PHE A 508 -18.55 -15.69 -30.47
C PHE A 508 -19.41 -15.08 -29.37
N LYS A 509 -20.11 -13.96 -29.65
CA LYS A 509 -21.04 -13.35 -28.70
C LYS A 509 -22.11 -14.35 -28.23
N LYS A 510 -22.81 -15.02 -29.16
CA LYS A 510 -23.80 -16.07 -28.84
C LYS A 510 -23.20 -17.16 -27.94
N LEU A 511 -21.97 -17.60 -28.22
CA LEU A 511 -21.27 -18.60 -27.42
C LEU A 511 -20.99 -18.10 -25.99
N THR A 512 -20.48 -16.88 -25.82
CA THR A 512 -20.20 -16.30 -24.48
C THR A 512 -21.45 -16.04 -23.64
N GLU A 513 -22.63 -15.86 -24.26
CA GLU A 513 -23.90 -15.72 -23.54
C GLU A 513 -24.41 -17.09 -23.01
N GLY A 514 -24.11 -18.18 -23.72
CA GLY A 514 -24.51 -19.55 -23.38
C GLY A 514 -23.53 -20.28 -22.47
N LEU A 515 -22.23 -20.27 -22.80
CA LEU A 515 -21.18 -21.11 -22.21
C LEU A 515 -20.47 -20.43 -21.04
N GLY A 516 -20.09 -21.22 -20.03
CA GLY A 516 -19.24 -20.79 -18.91
C GLY A 516 -19.71 -21.36 -17.56
N VAL A 517 -18.81 -21.39 -16.58
CA VAL A 517 -19.07 -21.89 -15.22
C VAL A 517 -19.85 -20.84 -14.42
N PRO A 518 -21.06 -21.12 -13.90
CA PRO A 518 -21.84 -20.14 -13.15
C PRO A 518 -21.19 -19.75 -11.82
N ILE A 519 -21.24 -18.46 -11.47
CA ILE A 519 -20.83 -17.95 -10.16
C ILE A 519 -21.99 -18.20 -9.18
N PRO A 520 -21.82 -19.00 -8.09
CA PRO A 520 -22.94 -19.49 -7.27
C PRO A 520 -23.84 -18.43 -6.63
N THR A 521 -23.31 -17.22 -6.39
CA THR A 521 -24.00 -16.11 -5.73
C THR A 521 -24.50 -15.03 -6.69
N TYR A 522 -24.29 -15.17 -8.00
CA TYR A 522 -24.69 -14.15 -8.97
C TYR A 522 -26.20 -14.17 -9.23
N GLN A 523 -26.87 -13.12 -8.77
CA GLN A 523 -28.23 -12.77 -9.20
C GLN A 523 -28.14 -11.78 -10.37
N GLN A 524 -28.99 -11.95 -11.41
CA GLN A 524 -29.09 -10.94 -12.45
C GLN A 524 -29.73 -9.67 -11.86
N PRO A 525 -29.15 -8.47 -12.10
CA PRO A 525 -29.87 -7.23 -11.81
C PRO A 525 -31.13 -7.16 -12.69
N ALA A 526 -32.22 -6.65 -12.10
CA ALA A 526 -33.54 -6.52 -12.72
C ALA A 526 -33.63 -5.32 -13.69
#